data_AF-A0A084SM66-F1
#
_entry.id   AF-A0A084SM66-F1
#
_cell.length_a   1.000
_cell.length_b   1.000
_cell.length_c   1.000
_cell.angle_alpha   90.00
_cell.angle_beta   90.00
_cell.angle_gamma   90.00
#
_symmetry.space_group_name_H-M   'P 1'
#
loop_
_entity.id
_entity.type
_entity.pdbx_description
1 polymer ?
#
loop_
_entity_poly.entity_id
_entity_poly.type
_entity_poly.pdbx_seq_one_letter_code
_entity_poly.pdbx_strand_id
1 'polypeptide(L)'
;MTQVLGFQGFGGRIGAVFLIDGRLVISERIPVRPGQVVTLTMGKSLRKLPARTVYVGQLLFGEGRVYGRFTQARTPDGQTYSVCFDLYDSSIDGQRGVVMKPGSTPDAAIIFSSVKLSPVERFE
;
A
#
# COMPACT_ATOMS: atom_id res chain seq x y z
N MET A 1 17.35 -7.45 -13.00
CA MET A 1 16.50 -7.09 -14.17
C MET A 1 15.12 -6.74 -13.62
N THR A 2 14.58 -5.57 -13.98
CA THR A 2 13.26 -5.11 -13.49
C THR A 2 12.22 -5.40 -14.57
N GLN A 3 11.19 -6.18 -14.24
CA GLN A 3 10.12 -6.52 -15.21
C GLN A 3 8.88 -5.65 -14.96
N VAL A 4 8.26 -5.13 -16.01
CA VAL A 4 7.01 -4.35 -15.87
C VAL A 4 5.82 -5.31 -15.82
N LEU A 5 4.98 -5.18 -14.79
CA LEU A 5 3.76 -5.97 -14.64
C LEU A 5 2.53 -5.09 -14.93
N GLY A 6 1.96 -5.26 -16.13
CA GLY A 6 0.68 -4.64 -16.49
C GLY A 6 -0.49 -5.41 -15.88
N PHE A 7 -1.31 -4.73 -15.09
CA PHE A 7 -2.55 -5.27 -14.52
C PHE A 7 -3.76 -4.77 -15.31
N GLN A 8 -3.96 -5.26 -16.54
CA GLN A 8 -5.22 -5.04 -17.26
C GLN A 8 -6.29 -6.03 -16.79
N GLY A 9 -7.48 -5.53 -16.45
CA GLY A 9 -8.67 -6.31 -16.17
C GLY A 9 -8.80 -6.81 -14.73
N PHE A 10 -9.96 -6.52 -14.13
CA PHE A 10 -10.45 -6.90 -12.80
C PHE A 10 -9.71 -6.33 -11.59
N GLY A 11 -10.30 -5.25 -11.02
CA GLY A 11 -9.92 -4.62 -9.77
C GLY A 11 -10.17 -5.52 -8.57
N GLY A 12 -9.10 -6.13 -8.05
CA GLY A 12 -9.11 -6.83 -6.78
C GLY A 12 -8.36 -6.01 -5.74
N ARG A 13 -9.09 -5.43 -4.78
CA ARG A 13 -8.48 -4.83 -3.59
C ARG A 13 -8.01 -5.95 -2.66
N ILE A 14 -6.71 -6.01 -2.36
CA ILE A 14 -6.16 -7.02 -1.45
C ILE A 14 -5.66 -6.38 -0.17
N GLY A 15 -6.01 -7.02 0.96
CA GLY A 15 -5.49 -6.66 2.28
C GLY A 15 -3.97 -6.72 2.31
N ALA A 16 -3.37 -5.62 2.74
CA ALA A 16 -1.96 -5.46 2.96
C ALA A 16 -1.72 -4.90 4.37
N VAL A 17 -0.52 -5.15 4.90
CA VAL A 17 -0.10 -4.68 6.22
C VAL A 17 1.25 -4.00 6.12
N PHE A 18 1.48 -2.99 6.96
CA PHE A 18 2.76 -2.30 7.01
C PHE A 18 3.87 -3.19 7.56
N LEU A 19 5.02 -3.12 6.89
CA LEU A 19 6.29 -3.64 7.36
C LEU A 19 7.10 -2.47 7.92
N ILE A 20 7.35 -2.45 9.22
CA ILE A 20 8.15 -1.44 9.92
C ILE A 20 9.28 -2.17 10.63
N ASP A 21 10.53 -1.79 10.36
CA ASP A 21 11.74 -2.43 10.91
C ASP A 21 11.73 -3.97 10.77
N GLY A 22 11.24 -4.45 9.62
CA GLY A 22 11.15 -5.88 9.31
C GLY A 22 10.01 -6.63 10.01
N ARG A 23 9.15 -5.94 10.76
CA ARG A 23 8.00 -6.52 11.48
C ARG A 23 6.68 -6.19 10.81
N LEU A 24 5.79 -7.18 10.76
CA LEU A 24 4.40 -6.97 10.35
C LEU A 24 3.65 -6.25 11.47
N VAL A 25 3.16 -5.06 11.17
CA VAL A 25 2.35 -4.28 12.10
C VAL A 25 0.89 -4.42 11.68
N ILE A 26 0.07 -5.08 12.50
CA ILE A 26 -1.30 -5.47 12.13
C ILE A 26 -2.30 -4.80 13.06
N SER A 27 -3.26 -4.08 12.49
CA SER A 27 -4.35 -3.42 13.22
C SER A 27 -3.89 -2.43 14.31
N GLU A 28 -2.69 -1.88 14.18
CA GLU A 28 -2.17 -0.86 15.09
C GLU A 28 -2.35 0.53 14.51
N ARG A 29 -2.33 1.55 15.38
CA ARG A 29 -2.24 2.95 14.98
C ARG A 29 -0.79 3.33 14.82
N ILE A 30 -0.40 3.70 13.62
CA ILE A 30 0.97 4.08 13.30
C ILE A 30 1.03 5.56 12.87
N PRO A 31 2.05 6.31 13.32
CA PRO A 31 2.32 7.62 12.77
C PRO A 31 3.01 7.47 11.41
N VAL A 32 2.57 8.25 10.44
CA VAL A 32 3.17 8.35 9.11
C VAL A 32 3.38 9.80 8.73
N ARG A 33 4.29 10.05 7.79
CA ARG A 33 4.64 11.40 7.31
C ARG A 33 4.38 11.54 5.81
N PRO A 34 4.10 12.76 5.32
CA PRO A 34 4.01 13.01 3.90
C PRO A 34 5.35 12.71 3.23
N GLY A 35 5.31 12.06 2.07
CA GLY A 35 6.49 11.66 1.33
C GLY A 35 7.27 10.48 1.93
N GLN A 36 6.80 9.87 3.02
CA GLN A 36 7.47 8.74 3.64
C GLN A 36 7.48 7.52 2.71
N VAL A 37 8.66 6.95 2.47
CA VAL A 37 8.81 5.66 1.79
C VAL A 37 8.43 4.56 2.77
N VAL A 38 7.54 3.68 2.35
CA VAL A 38 6.99 2.61 3.17
C VAL A 38 6.99 1.28 2.43
N THR A 39 7.01 0.21 3.22
CA THR A 39 6.87 -1.16 2.75
C THR A 39 5.58 -1.78 3.24
N LEU A 40 4.87 -2.44 2.34
CA LEU A 40 3.70 -3.24 2.67
C LEU A 40 3.92 -4.70 2.25
N THR A 41 3.20 -5.62 2.86
CA THR A 41 3.10 -6.98 2.33
C THR A 41 1.67 -7.49 2.34
N MET A 42 1.40 -8.46 1.47
CA MET A 42 0.10 -9.08 1.33
C MET A 42 0.15 -10.55 1.77
N GLY A 43 -0.85 -10.97 2.55
CA GLY A 43 -1.00 -12.35 2.99
C GLY A 43 -1.55 -13.30 1.91
N LYS A 44 -2.06 -12.76 0.79
CA LYS A 44 -2.61 -13.53 -0.33
C LYS A 44 -1.88 -13.19 -1.63
N SER A 45 -1.88 -14.13 -2.58
CA SER A 45 -1.35 -13.90 -3.92
C SER A 45 -2.28 -12.99 -4.74
N LEU A 46 -1.69 -12.27 -5.69
CA LEU A 46 -2.38 -11.45 -6.68
C LEU A 46 -1.81 -11.75 -8.06
N ARG A 47 -2.54 -12.55 -8.85
CA ARG A 47 -2.11 -12.98 -10.19
C ARG A 47 -0.68 -13.55 -10.13
N LYS A 48 0.29 -12.88 -10.75
CA LYS A 48 1.70 -13.30 -10.81
C LYS A 48 2.50 -12.93 -9.55
N LEU A 49 1.95 -12.14 -8.64
CA LEU A 49 2.60 -11.77 -7.39
C LEU A 49 2.20 -12.79 -6.30
N PRO A 50 3.11 -13.64 -5.81
CA PRO A 50 2.82 -14.58 -4.74
C PRO A 50 2.52 -13.86 -3.41
N ALA A 51 1.97 -14.60 -2.45
CA ALA A 51 1.86 -14.12 -1.08
C ALA A 51 3.26 -13.75 -0.54
N ARG A 52 3.31 -12.86 0.47
CA ARG A 52 4.56 -12.31 1.05
C ARG A 52 5.39 -11.46 0.08
N THR A 53 4.84 -11.07 -1.07
CA THR A 53 5.43 -10.02 -1.91
C THR A 53 5.50 -8.72 -1.10
N VAL A 54 6.65 -8.05 -1.16
CA VAL A 54 6.89 -6.75 -0.51
C VAL A 54 6.70 -5.63 -1.53
N TYR A 55 5.78 -4.72 -1.24
CA TYR A 55 5.48 -3.56 -2.06
C TYR A 55 6.17 -2.34 -1.47
N VAL A 56 6.92 -1.61 -2.30
CA VAL A 56 7.60 -0.37 -1.92
C VAL A 56 6.91 0.81 -2.57
N GLY A 57 6.60 1.82 -1.78
CA GLY A 57 5.88 3.00 -2.24
C GLY A 57 6.10 4.21 -1.35
N GLN A 58 5.41 5.28 -1.67
CA GLN A 58 5.46 6.54 -0.95
C GLN A 58 4.07 6.99 -0.53
N LEU A 59 3.97 7.57 0.67
CA LEU A 59 2.72 8.12 1.19
C LEU A 59 2.55 9.60 0.80
N LEU A 60 1.32 9.99 0.53
CA LEU A 60 0.91 11.34 0.12
C LEU A 60 -0.27 11.75 0.99
N PHE A 61 -0.32 13.01 1.43
CA PHE A 61 -1.42 13.53 2.24
C PHE A 61 -2.35 14.38 1.38
N GLY A 62 -3.65 14.28 1.60
CA GLY A 62 -4.64 15.15 0.95
C GLY A 62 -6.02 14.94 1.56
N GLU A 63 -6.84 16.00 1.65
CA GLU A 63 -8.25 15.93 2.05
C GLU A 63 -8.55 15.04 3.29
N GLY A 64 -7.70 15.11 4.33
CA GLY A 64 -7.88 14.30 5.55
C GLY A 64 -7.61 12.80 5.37
N ARG A 65 -6.93 12.41 4.29
CA ARG A 65 -6.54 11.03 3.96
C ARG A 65 -5.06 10.91 3.64
N VAL A 66 -4.54 9.71 3.92
CA VAL A 66 -3.23 9.27 3.49
C VAL A 66 -3.38 8.38 2.27
N TYR A 67 -2.96 8.87 1.12
CA TYR A 67 -2.82 8.10 -0.10
C TYR A 67 -1.45 7.42 -0.13
N GLY A 68 -1.31 6.39 -0.96
CA GLY A 68 -0.04 5.71 -1.15
C GLY A 68 0.09 5.30 -2.61
N ARG A 69 1.27 5.56 -3.19
CA ARG A 69 1.64 5.16 -4.54
C ARG A 69 2.79 4.16 -4.47
N PHE A 70 2.52 2.92 -4.86
CA PHE A 70 3.48 1.83 -4.81
C PHE A 70 3.96 1.49 -6.21
N THR A 71 5.28 1.51 -6.40
CA THR A 71 5.92 1.44 -7.71
C THR A 71 6.79 0.20 -7.88
N GLN A 72 7.13 -0.50 -6.79
CA GLN A 72 7.89 -1.74 -6.84
C GLN A 72 7.20 -2.85 -6.07
N ALA A 73 7.25 -4.07 -6.61
CA ALA A 73 6.87 -5.30 -5.93
C ALA A 73 8.06 -6.28 -5.97
N ARG A 74 8.47 -6.77 -4.81
CA ARG A 74 9.58 -7.71 -4.63
C ARG A 74 9.04 -9.03 -4.14
N THR A 75 9.18 -10.07 -4.94
CA THR A 75 8.64 -11.38 -4.63
C THR A 75 9.61 -12.19 -3.75
N PRO A 76 9.13 -13.19 -2.99
CA PRO A 76 9.99 -13.98 -2.10
C PRO A 76 11.09 -14.77 -2.81
N ASP A 77 10.92 -15.10 -4.09
CA ASP A 77 11.92 -15.74 -4.94
C ASP A 77 12.96 -14.74 -5.51
N GLY A 78 12.93 -13.48 -5.07
CA GLY A 78 13.93 -12.46 -5.40
C GLY A 78 13.64 -11.66 -6.67
N GLN A 79 12.52 -11.91 -7.36
CA GLN A 79 12.16 -11.11 -8.53
C GLN A 79 11.63 -9.72 -8.13
N THR A 80 11.91 -8.72 -8.96
CA THR A 80 11.43 -7.35 -8.75
C THR A 80 10.66 -6.88 -9.96
N TYR A 81 9.47 -6.35 -9.70
CA TYR A 81 8.54 -5.87 -10.70
C TYR A 81 8.24 -4.39 -10.51
N SER A 82 8.21 -3.66 -11.61
CA SER A 82 7.59 -2.33 -11.66
C SER A 82 6.07 -2.50 -11.68
N VAL A 83 5.40 -1.85 -10.73
CA VAL A 83 3.95 -1.93 -10.56
C VAL A 83 3.38 -0.52 -10.38
N CYS A 84 2.06 -0.37 -10.41
CA CYS A 84 1.38 0.87 -10.04
C CYS A 84 0.17 0.50 -9.20
N PHE A 85 0.30 0.64 -7.88
CA PHE A 85 -0.77 0.36 -6.93
C PHE A 85 -1.09 1.58 -6.09
N ASP A 86 -2.39 1.74 -5.85
CA ASP A 86 -2.93 2.73 -4.93
C ASP A 86 -3.31 2.09 -3.59
N LEU A 87 -3.17 2.88 -2.54
CA LEU A 87 -3.62 2.58 -1.20
C LEU A 87 -5.12 2.85 -1.05
N TYR A 88 -5.83 1.94 -0.40
CA TYR A 88 -7.24 2.02 -0.07
C TYR A 88 -7.45 1.74 1.42
N ASP A 89 -8.44 2.40 1.99
CA ASP A 89 -8.87 2.13 3.36
C ASP A 89 -9.41 0.69 3.47
N SER A 90 -8.97 -0.05 4.49
CA SER A 90 -9.49 -1.39 4.75
C SER A 90 -10.82 -1.40 5.52
N SER A 91 -11.20 -0.26 6.11
CA SER A 91 -12.39 -0.06 6.93
C SER A 91 -13.64 0.29 6.09
N ILE A 92 -14.65 0.90 6.73
CA ILE A 92 -16.06 0.90 6.31
C ILE A 92 -16.29 1.54 4.93
N ASP A 93 -15.56 2.60 4.58
CA ASP A 93 -15.80 3.32 3.33
C ASP A 93 -15.14 2.67 2.09
N GLY A 94 -14.10 1.85 2.31
CA GLY A 94 -13.29 1.25 1.26
C GLY A 94 -12.74 2.23 0.22
N GLN A 95 -12.62 3.52 0.56
CA GLN A 95 -12.25 4.55 -0.40
C GLN A 95 -10.74 4.57 -0.68
N ARG A 96 -10.36 5.24 -1.77
CA ARG A 96 -8.95 5.50 -2.08
C ARG A 96 -8.37 6.40 -0.99
N GLY A 97 -7.19 6.02 -0.48
CA GLY A 97 -6.56 6.66 0.66
C GLY A 97 -7.19 6.24 2.00
N VAL A 98 -6.35 6.15 3.02
CA VAL A 98 -6.71 5.75 4.39
C VAL A 98 -7.09 6.98 5.20
N VAL A 99 -8.20 6.93 5.93
CA VAL A 99 -8.67 8.05 6.75
C VAL A 99 -7.66 8.36 7.86
N MET A 100 -7.26 9.64 7.95
CA MET A 100 -6.47 10.15 9.07
C MET A 100 -7.28 10.07 10.38
N LYS A 101 -6.70 9.52 11.43
CA LYS A 101 -7.34 9.38 12.74
C LYS A 101 -7.19 10.65 13.59
N PRO A 102 -8.03 10.84 14.62
CA PRO A 102 -7.87 11.94 15.56
C PRO A 102 -6.46 11.99 16.14
N GLY A 103 -5.91 13.20 16.28
CA GLY A 103 -4.51 13.44 16.64
C GLY A 103 -3.55 13.56 15.45
N SER A 104 -4.05 13.45 14.21
CA SER A 104 -3.28 13.75 13.00
C SER A 104 -3.09 15.26 12.81
N THR A 105 -1.95 15.64 12.24
CA THR A 105 -1.56 16.99 11.82
C THR A 105 -1.20 17.00 10.33
N PRO A 106 -1.01 18.17 9.70
CA PRO A 106 -0.59 18.27 8.29
C PRO A 106 0.74 17.57 7.97
N ASP A 107 1.61 17.41 8.97
CA ASP A 107 2.98 16.91 8.89
C ASP A 107 3.16 15.50 9.50
N ALA A 108 2.17 15.01 10.24
CA ALA A 108 2.13 13.65 10.79
C ALA A 108 0.69 13.14 10.90
N ALA A 109 0.36 12.07 10.16
CA ALA A 109 -0.95 11.44 10.24
C ALA A 109 -0.89 10.15 11.06
N ILE A 110 -1.98 9.85 11.77
CA ILE A 110 -2.19 8.57 12.44
C ILE A 110 -3.13 7.75 11.57
N ILE A 111 -2.71 6.55 11.16
CA ILE A 111 -3.53 5.63 10.36
C ILE A 111 -3.53 4.23 10.98
N PHE A 112 -4.46 3.37 10.54
CA PHE A 112 -4.35 1.94 10.83
C PHE A 112 -3.33 1.28 9.90
N SER A 113 -2.56 0.35 10.45
CA SER A 113 -1.53 -0.40 9.72
C SER A 113 -2.07 -1.52 8.82
N SER A 114 -3.38 -1.80 8.88
CA SER A 114 -4.08 -2.70 7.97
C SER A 114 -4.76 -1.87 6.89
N VAL A 115 -4.49 -2.18 5.62
CA VAL A 115 -4.91 -1.39 4.46
C VAL A 115 -5.26 -2.30 3.29
N LYS A 116 -5.69 -1.75 2.17
CA LYS A 116 -5.86 -2.48 0.91
C LYS A 116 -4.99 -1.87 -0.19
N LEU A 117 -4.47 -2.72 -1.06
CA LEU A 117 -3.80 -2.32 -2.30
C LEU A 117 -4.66 -2.73 -3.49
N SER A 118 -4.73 -1.86 -4.50
CA SER A 118 -5.32 -2.17 -5.80
C SER A 118 -4.42 -1.66 -6.92
N PRO A 119 -4.25 -2.39 -8.03
CA PRO A 119 -3.63 -1.81 -9.20
C PRO A 119 -4.45 -0.61 -9.66
N VAL A 120 -3.78 0.42 -10.18
CA VAL A 120 -4.46 1.59 -10.77
C VAL A 120 -5.31 1.16 -11.95
N GLU A 121 -6.50 1.75 -12.10
CA GLU A 121 -7.44 1.38 -13.16
C GLU A 121 -6.94 1.80 -14.55
N ARG A 122 -6.12 2.84 -14.64
CA ARG A 122 -5.45 3.32 -15.85
C ARG A 122 -4.04 3.80 -15.49
N PHE A 123 -3.07 3.48 -16.34
CA PHE A 123 -1.77 4.15 -16.32
C PHE A 123 -1.98 5.49 -17.03
N GLU A 124 -1.90 6.59 -16.29
CA GLU A 124 -1.79 7.94 -16.87
C GLU A 124 -0.35 8.23 -17.28
#